data_AF-A0A382HM96-F1
#
_entry.id   AF-A0A382HM96-F1
#
_cell.length_a   1.000
_cell.length_b   1.000
_cell.length_c   1.000
_cell.angle_alpha   90.00
_cell.angle_beta   90.00
_cell.angle_gamma   90.00
#
_symmetry.space_group_name_H-M   'P 1'
#
loop_
_entity.id
_entity.type
_entity.pdbx_description
1 polymer ?
#
loop_
_entity_poly.entity_id
_entity_poly.type
_entity_poly.pdbx_seq_one_letter_code
_entity_poly.pdbx_strand_id
1 'polypeptide(L)'
;KAPGTVGTLGGYPLTLLFLVPGNFWIYLGACVLLVPLSAWICGEAERILEREDPGEVVFDEIIAVPMCFLGVFALMEFQGGGMPDLESVLSYKLWWAWALGGFGLFRVFDIWKPGPIDKAQSLHGGWGVTMDDVLAGLLSGAILGGVYYGLQ
;
A
#
# COMPACT_ATOMS: atom_id res chain seq x y z
N LYS A 1 7.46 -17.05 -11.12
CA LYS A 1 6.78 -15.96 -10.39
C LYS A 1 7.83 -15.21 -9.55
N ALA A 2 8.62 -14.36 -10.19
CA ALA A 2 9.51 -13.38 -9.56
C ALA A 2 9.24 -11.90 -9.95
N PRO A 3 8.29 -11.53 -10.87
CA PRO A 3 8.10 -10.12 -11.22
C PRO A 3 7.43 -9.30 -10.12
N GLY A 4 6.45 -9.84 -9.39
CA GLY A 4 5.71 -9.13 -8.34
C GLY A 4 6.61 -8.55 -7.25
N THR A 5 7.52 -9.36 -6.68
CA THR A 5 8.39 -8.92 -5.58
C THR A 5 9.29 -7.72 -5.91
N VAL A 6 9.81 -7.65 -7.15
CA VAL A 6 10.60 -6.50 -7.60
C VAL A 6 9.69 -5.33 -7.95
N GLY A 7 8.50 -5.61 -8.48
CA GLY A 7 7.43 -4.64 -8.73
C GLY A 7 6.98 -3.89 -7.48
N THR A 8 6.67 -4.62 -6.40
CA THR A 8 6.25 -4.05 -5.11
C THR A 8 7.26 -3.01 -4.59
N LEU A 9 8.57 -3.19 -4.83
CA LEU A 9 9.60 -2.24 -4.39
C LEU A 9 9.42 -0.85 -5.01
N GLY A 10 8.77 -0.74 -6.17
CA GLY A 10 8.40 0.54 -6.79
C GLY A 10 7.42 1.36 -5.95
N GLY A 11 6.68 0.72 -5.04
CA GLY A 11 5.79 1.39 -4.10
C GLY A 11 6.49 2.23 -3.03
N TYR A 12 7.78 1.97 -2.74
CA TYR A 12 8.54 2.79 -1.78
C TYR A 12 8.88 4.19 -2.32
N PRO A 13 9.46 4.35 -3.54
CA PRO A 13 9.58 5.66 -4.16
C PRO A 13 8.25 6.43 -4.22
N LEU A 14 7.14 5.74 -4.53
CA LEU A 14 5.81 6.35 -4.52
C LEU A 14 5.40 6.82 -3.11
N THR A 15 5.66 6.00 -2.09
CA THR A 15 5.44 6.38 -0.68
C THR A 15 6.26 7.62 -0.32
N LEU A 16 7.55 7.65 -0.66
CA LEU A 16 8.42 8.80 -0.39
C LEU A 16 7.94 10.07 -1.11
N LEU A 17 7.43 9.94 -2.35
CA LEU A 17 6.83 11.05 -3.08
C LEU A 17 5.62 11.63 -2.34
N PHE A 18 4.77 10.77 -1.76
CA PHE A 18 3.60 11.21 -1.00
C PHE A 18 3.94 11.88 0.33
N LEU A 19 5.16 11.66 0.85
CA LEU A 19 5.66 12.33 2.06
C LEU A 19 6.20 13.75 1.78
N VAL A 20 6.46 14.12 0.52
CA VAL A 20 7.02 15.44 0.17
C VAL A 20 6.18 16.61 0.71
N PRO A 21 4.83 16.59 0.65
CA PRO A 21 4.01 17.67 1.19
C PRO A 21 3.95 17.70 2.73
N GLY A 22 4.35 16.63 3.43
CA GLY A 22 4.26 16.53 4.88
C GLY A 22 2.83 16.68 5.43
N ASN A 23 1.81 16.33 4.64
CA ASN A 23 0.40 16.53 5.00
C ASN A 23 -0.40 15.24 4.86
N PHE A 24 -0.99 14.78 5.97
CA PHE A 24 -1.77 13.54 6.03
C PHE A 24 -2.94 13.51 5.04
N TRP A 25 -3.68 14.60 4.89
CA TRP A 25 -4.85 14.65 4.02
C TRP A 25 -4.48 14.58 2.55
N ILE A 26 -3.34 15.16 2.17
CA ILE A 26 -2.79 15.01 0.81
C ILE A 26 -2.35 13.57 0.58
N TYR A 27 -1.67 12.95 1.56
CA TYR A 27 -1.26 11.54 1.49
C TYR A 27 -2.46 10.60 1.33
N LEU A 28 -3.49 10.78 2.15
CA LEU A 28 -4.74 10.02 2.10
C LEU A 28 -5.48 10.25 0.78
N GLY A 29 -5.58 11.50 0.34
CA GLY A 29 -6.20 11.85 -0.94
C GLY A 29 -5.49 11.18 -2.11
N ALA A 30 -4.15 11.19 -2.12
CA ALA A 30 -3.35 10.55 -3.15
C ALA A 30 -3.53 9.01 -3.16
N CYS A 31 -3.58 8.39 -1.98
CA CYS A 31 -3.92 6.97 -1.83
C CYS A 31 -5.31 6.67 -2.43
N VAL A 32 -6.35 7.39 -2.04
CA VAL A 32 -7.72 7.19 -2.52
C VAL A 32 -7.84 7.39 -4.03
N LEU A 33 -7.15 8.40 -4.59
CA LEU A 33 -7.18 8.69 -6.02
C LEU A 33 -6.48 7.62 -6.87
N LEU A 34 -5.46 6.95 -6.33
CA LEU A 34 -4.74 5.90 -7.05
C LEU A 34 -5.54 4.60 -7.18
N VAL A 35 -6.47 4.31 -6.27
CA VAL A 35 -7.30 3.09 -6.33
C VAL A 35 -8.10 2.97 -7.63
N PRO A 36 -8.96 3.93 -8.03
CA PRO A 36 -9.69 3.84 -9.29
C PRO A 36 -8.76 3.86 -10.51
N LEU A 37 -7.62 4.56 -10.43
CA LEU A 37 -6.61 4.57 -11.49
C LEU A 37 -6.00 3.18 -11.67
N SER A 38 -5.67 2.51 -10.56
CA SER A 38 -5.13 1.14 -10.58
C SER A 38 -6.14 0.15 -11.12
N ALA A 39 -7.39 0.20 -10.67
CA ALA A 39 -8.44 -0.68 -11.17
C ALA A 39 -8.66 -0.52 -12.69
N TRP A 40 -8.57 0.72 -13.20
CA TRP A 40 -8.64 0.98 -14.63
C TRP A 40 -7.42 0.44 -15.39
N ILE A 41 -6.20 0.67 -14.90
CA ILE A 41 -4.96 0.18 -15.54
C ILE A 41 -4.93 -1.36 -15.55
N CYS A 42 -5.19 -2.00 -14.42
CA CYS A 42 -5.20 -3.46 -14.32
C CYS A 42 -6.29 -4.05 -15.22
N GLY A 43 -7.51 -3.48 -15.22
CA GLY A 43 -8.59 -3.97 -16.09
C GLY A 43 -8.32 -3.78 -17.58
N GLU A 44 -7.68 -2.67 -17.97
CA GLU A 44 -7.27 -2.47 -19.37
C GLU A 44 -6.15 -3.44 -19.76
N ALA A 45 -5.22 -3.74 -18.84
CA ALA A 45 -4.16 -4.70 -19.10
C ALA A 45 -4.71 -6.13 -19.23
N GLU A 46 -5.69 -6.54 -18.41
CA GLU A 46 -6.40 -7.82 -18.57
C GLU A 46 -7.04 -7.94 -19.96
N ARG A 47 -7.65 -6.85 -20.45
CA ARG A 47 -8.28 -6.78 -21.77
C ARG A 47 -7.26 -6.89 -22.91
N ILE A 48 -6.12 -6.23 -22.78
CA ILE A 48 -5.04 -6.23 -23.80
C ILE A 48 -4.31 -7.57 -23.83
N LEU A 49 -4.08 -8.16 -22.67
CA LEU A 49 -3.30 -9.40 -22.53
C LEU A 49 -4.16 -10.66 -22.59
N GLU A 50 -5.48 -10.51 -22.70
CA GLU A 50 -6.48 -11.60 -22.73
C GLU A 50 -6.27 -12.61 -21.58
N ARG A 51 -5.88 -12.10 -20.40
CA ARG A 51 -5.55 -12.89 -19.22
C ARG A 51 -6.02 -12.16 -17.96
N GLU A 52 -6.72 -12.86 -17.09
CA GLU A 52 -7.04 -12.36 -15.75
C GLU A 52 -5.76 -12.25 -14.90
N ASP A 53 -5.63 -11.15 -14.15
CA ASP A 53 -4.49 -10.86 -13.26
C ASP A 53 -3.11 -11.16 -13.91
N PRO A 54 -2.72 -10.38 -14.93
CA PRO A 54 -1.46 -10.60 -15.59
C PRO A 54 -0.29 -10.17 -14.69
N GLY A 55 0.35 -11.09 -13.97
CA GLY A 55 1.48 -10.79 -13.07
C GLY A 55 2.73 -10.06 -13.62
N GLU A 56 2.77 -9.62 -14.87
CA GLU A 56 3.69 -8.58 -15.38
C GLU A 56 3.21 -7.14 -15.09
N VAL A 57 1.94 -6.98 -14.76
CA VAL A 57 1.27 -5.76 -14.30
C VAL A 57 1.22 -5.83 -12.79
N VAL A 58 1.85 -4.86 -12.13
CA VAL A 58 2.08 -4.84 -10.68
C VAL A 58 1.69 -3.49 -10.09
N PHE A 59 0.81 -2.77 -10.78
CA PHE A 59 0.49 -1.39 -10.42
C PHE A 59 -0.40 -1.32 -9.17
N ASP A 60 -1.35 -2.24 -9.03
CA ASP A 60 -2.02 -2.61 -7.78
C ASP A 60 -1.05 -2.84 -6.61
N GLU A 61 -0.02 -3.68 -6.78
CA GLU A 61 0.97 -3.93 -5.72
C GLU A 61 1.72 -2.64 -5.35
N ILE A 62 2.10 -1.83 -6.34
CA ILE A 62 2.81 -0.55 -6.15
C ILE A 62 1.97 0.44 -5.34
N ILE A 63 0.68 0.58 -5.65
CA ILE A 63 -0.19 1.53 -4.94
C ILE A 63 -0.58 1.05 -3.54
N ALA A 64 -0.46 -0.24 -3.26
CA ALA A 64 -0.74 -0.81 -1.94
C ALA A 64 0.37 -0.52 -0.91
N VAL A 65 1.62 -0.29 -1.34
CA VAL A 65 2.73 -0.01 -0.41
C VAL A 65 2.49 1.28 0.40
N PRO A 66 2.08 2.43 -0.17
CA PRO A 66 1.65 3.58 0.64
C PRO A 66 0.56 3.23 1.67
N MET A 67 -0.38 2.35 1.32
CA MET A 67 -1.46 1.94 2.23
C MET A 67 -0.92 1.25 3.49
N CYS A 68 0.23 0.58 3.38
CA CYS A 68 0.90 -0.09 4.49
C CYS A 68 1.35 0.88 5.59
N PHE A 69 1.46 2.18 5.32
CA PHE A 69 1.91 3.17 6.30
C PHE A 69 0.79 4.08 6.80
N LEU A 70 -0.40 4.03 6.17
CA LEU A 70 -1.56 4.87 6.53
C LEU A 70 -1.91 4.80 8.01
N GLY A 71 -1.89 3.61 8.62
CA GLY A 71 -2.26 3.45 10.03
C GLY A 71 -1.29 4.15 10.99
N VAL A 72 0.02 4.06 10.75
CA VAL A 72 1.04 4.76 11.55
C VAL A 72 0.89 6.27 11.37
N PHE A 73 0.80 6.74 10.13
CA PHE A 73 0.69 8.17 9.83
C PHE A 73 -0.60 8.79 10.34
N ALA A 74 -1.72 8.08 10.25
CA ALA A 74 -2.98 8.51 10.83
C ALA A 74 -2.88 8.65 12.35
N LEU A 75 -2.28 7.68 13.05
CA LEU A 75 -2.09 7.77 14.50
C LEU A 75 -1.23 8.97 14.89
N MET A 76 -0.11 9.20 14.19
CA MET A 76 0.75 10.37 14.44
C MET A 76 -0.01 11.70 14.26
N GLU A 77 -0.81 11.81 13.19
CA GLU A 77 -1.65 12.98 12.92
C GLU A 77 -2.69 13.19 14.02
N PHE A 78 -3.48 12.17 14.34
CA PHE A 78 -4.59 12.27 15.31
C PHE A 78 -4.13 12.40 16.77
N GLN A 79 -2.89 12.03 17.08
CA GLN A 79 -2.26 12.30 18.39
C GLN A 79 -1.65 13.72 18.48
N GLY A 80 -1.73 14.51 17.40
CA GLY A 80 -1.26 15.89 17.36
C GLY A 80 0.24 16.05 17.08
N GLY A 81 0.95 14.97 16.74
CA GLY A 81 2.35 15.02 16.31
C GLY A 81 2.51 15.43 14.84
N GLY A 82 1.48 15.20 14.03
CA GLY A 82 1.51 15.39 12.58
C GLY A 82 2.16 14.23 11.85
N MET A 83 1.72 13.96 10.61
CA MET A 83 2.40 13.00 9.74
C MET A 83 3.86 13.43 9.49
N PRO A 84 4.85 12.51 9.49
CA PRO A 84 6.22 12.86 9.18
C PRO A 84 6.37 13.26 7.71
N ASP A 85 7.26 14.22 7.44
CA ASP A 85 7.69 14.56 6.08
C ASP A 85 8.84 13.66 5.60
N LEU A 86 9.24 13.84 4.34
CA LEU A 86 10.31 13.06 3.71
C LEU A 86 11.63 13.14 4.49
N GLU A 87 12.02 14.34 4.94
CA GLU A 87 13.29 14.56 5.64
C GLU A 87 13.29 13.85 7.01
N SER A 88 12.17 13.94 7.73
CA SER A 88 11.97 13.29 9.02
C SER A 88 12.05 11.76 8.92
N VAL A 89 11.42 11.18 7.89
CA VAL A 89 11.49 9.72 7.67
C VAL A 89 12.91 9.28 7.32
N LEU A 90 13.59 9.96 6.40
CA LEU A 90 14.95 9.58 5.99
C LEU A 90 15.98 9.76 7.11
N SER A 91 15.75 10.71 8.02
CA SER A 91 16.61 10.96 9.19
C SER A 91 16.37 9.97 10.32
N TYR A 92 15.22 9.29 10.35
CA TYR A 92 14.88 8.34 11.41
C TYR A 92 15.67 7.04 11.30
N LYS A 93 16.56 6.76 12.26
CA LYS A 93 17.51 5.62 12.23
C LYS A 93 16.90 4.26 11.92
N LEU A 94 15.65 4.01 12.31
CA LEU A 94 14.96 2.73 12.13
C LEU A 94 13.90 2.77 11.02
N TRP A 95 13.94 3.75 10.11
CA TRP A 95 12.96 3.85 9.01
C TRP A 95 12.89 2.57 8.18
N TRP A 96 14.04 1.92 7.95
CA TRP A 96 14.17 0.68 7.20
C TRP A 96 13.46 -0.48 7.89
N ALA A 97 13.36 -0.49 9.22
CA ALA A 97 12.66 -1.54 9.97
C ALA A 97 11.15 -1.42 9.75
N TRP A 98 10.61 -0.19 9.74
CA TRP A 98 9.21 0.07 9.39
C TRP A 98 8.93 -0.27 7.94
N ALA A 99 9.83 0.07 7.02
CA ALA A 99 9.73 -0.29 5.61
C ALA A 99 9.64 -1.83 5.45
N LEU A 100 10.64 -2.56 5.97
CA LEU A 100 10.67 -4.03 5.91
C LEU A 100 9.47 -4.66 6.63
N GLY A 101 9.02 -4.09 7.75
CA GLY A 101 7.82 -4.53 8.46
C GLY A 101 6.57 -4.39 7.60
N GLY A 102 6.40 -3.23 6.94
CA GLY A 102 5.28 -2.97 6.03
C GLY A 102 5.28 -3.92 4.85
N PHE A 103 6.42 -4.10 4.18
CA PHE A 103 6.54 -5.05 3.08
C PHE A 103 6.33 -6.50 3.51
N GLY A 104 6.92 -6.91 4.64
CA GLY A 104 6.75 -8.26 5.15
C GLY A 104 5.29 -8.59 5.46
N LEU A 105 4.60 -7.69 6.17
CA LEU A 105 3.17 -7.84 6.47
C LEU A 105 2.32 -7.83 5.19
N PHE A 106 2.59 -6.90 4.28
CA PHE A 106 1.89 -6.82 2.99
C PHE A 106 2.00 -8.13 2.23
N ARG A 107 3.22 -8.66 2.05
CA ARG A 107 3.42 -9.93 1.36
C ARG A 107 2.74 -11.10 2.06
N VAL A 108 2.69 -11.11 3.39
CA VAL A 108 1.95 -12.14 4.14
C VAL A 108 0.45 -12.05 3.81
N PHE A 109 -0.14 -10.86 3.81
CA PHE A 109 -1.56 -10.69 3.53
C PHE A 109 -1.94 -10.88 2.06
N ASP A 110 -1.09 -10.45 1.13
CA ASP A 110 -1.27 -10.71 -0.30
C ASP A 110 -1.17 -12.22 -0.60
N ILE A 111 -0.25 -12.97 0.03
CA ILE A 111 -0.16 -14.41 -0.21
C ILE A 111 -1.29 -15.18 0.48
N TRP A 112 -1.68 -14.78 1.69
CA TRP A 112 -2.65 -15.51 2.50
C TRP A 112 -4.10 -15.13 2.22
N LYS A 113 -4.37 -13.89 1.79
CA LYS A 113 -5.68 -13.31 1.48
C LYS A 113 -6.78 -13.64 2.51
N PRO A 114 -6.61 -13.35 3.80
CA PRO A 114 -7.63 -13.70 4.80
C PRO A 114 -8.94 -12.92 4.62
N GLY A 115 -10.06 -13.65 4.63
CA GLY A 115 -11.41 -13.10 4.85
C GLY A 115 -11.86 -12.07 3.81
N PRO A 116 -11.93 -10.76 4.14
CA PRO A 116 -12.37 -9.73 3.19
C PRO A 116 -11.49 -9.61 1.94
N ILE A 117 -10.20 -9.93 2.02
CA ILE A 117 -9.27 -9.83 0.88
C ILE A 117 -9.67 -10.81 -0.22
N ASP A 118 -9.84 -12.09 0.12
CA ASP A 118 -10.28 -13.13 -0.83
C ASP A 118 -11.66 -12.80 -1.45
N LYS A 119 -12.59 -12.24 -0.66
CA LYS A 119 -13.90 -11.82 -1.17
C LYS A 119 -13.82 -10.67 -2.18
N ALA A 120 -12.83 -9.78 -2.07
CA ALA A 120 -12.69 -8.65 -2.98
C ALA A 120 -12.41 -9.10 -4.42
N GLN A 121 -11.84 -10.30 -4.61
CA GLN A 121 -11.59 -10.89 -5.92
C GLN A 121 -12.87 -11.24 -6.70
N SER A 122 -14.05 -11.21 -6.06
CA SER A 122 -15.33 -11.35 -6.75
C SER A 122 -15.78 -10.08 -7.51
N LEU A 123 -15.06 -8.97 -7.36
CA LEU A 123 -15.28 -7.77 -8.15
C LEU A 123 -14.80 -7.99 -9.58
N HIS A 124 -15.53 -7.43 -10.55
CA HIS A 124 -15.24 -7.64 -11.97
C HIS A 124 -14.01 -6.84 -12.44
N GLY A 125 -13.15 -7.51 -13.22
CA GLY A 125 -11.97 -6.94 -13.87
C GLY A 125 -10.94 -6.42 -12.86
N GLY A 126 -10.18 -5.41 -13.24
CA GLY A 126 -9.10 -4.84 -12.42
C GLY A 126 -9.51 -4.36 -11.01
N TRP A 127 -10.80 -4.16 -10.72
CA TRP A 127 -11.25 -3.88 -9.35
C TRP A 127 -10.97 -5.02 -8.38
N GLY A 128 -11.08 -6.28 -8.84
CA GLY A 128 -10.83 -7.45 -8.00
C GLY A 128 -9.38 -7.50 -7.52
N VAL A 129 -8.45 -7.35 -8.47
CA VAL A 129 -7.01 -7.41 -8.20
C VAL A 129 -6.58 -6.19 -7.35
N THR A 130 -6.95 -4.97 -7.77
CA THR A 130 -6.61 -3.75 -7.02
C THR A 130 -7.13 -3.77 -5.59
N MET A 131 -8.37 -4.20 -5.37
CA MET A 131 -8.94 -4.19 -4.01
C MET A 131 -8.33 -5.25 -3.11
N ASP A 132 -7.88 -6.38 -3.67
CA ASP A 132 -7.22 -7.40 -2.86
C ASP A 132 -5.89 -6.88 -2.26
N ASP A 133 -5.09 -6.19 -3.08
CA ASP A 133 -3.83 -5.58 -2.66
C ASP A 133 -4.02 -4.37 -1.75
N VAL A 134 -4.99 -3.50 -2.06
CA VAL A 134 -5.32 -2.35 -1.21
C VAL A 134 -5.74 -2.81 0.19
N LEU A 135 -6.56 -3.86 0.29
CA LEU A 135 -6.98 -4.40 1.59
C LEU A 135 -5.81 -5.05 2.34
N ALA A 136 -4.92 -5.77 1.65
CA ALA A 136 -3.69 -6.29 2.24
C ALA A 136 -2.79 -5.17 2.79
N GLY A 137 -2.64 -4.07 2.03
CA GLY A 137 -1.90 -2.89 2.47
C GLY A 137 -2.54 -2.21 3.68
N LEU A 138 -3.85 -2.01 3.68
CA LEU A 138 -4.58 -1.40 4.81
C LEU A 138 -4.50 -2.24 6.09
N LEU A 139 -4.61 -3.57 6.00
CA LEU A 139 -4.41 -4.45 7.16
C LEU A 139 -2.97 -4.39 7.68
N SER A 140 -1.98 -4.32 6.80
CA SER A 140 -0.58 -4.11 7.17
C SER A 140 -0.41 -2.79 7.93
N GLY A 141 -1.02 -1.71 7.43
CA GLY A 141 -1.00 -0.40 8.09
C GLY A 141 -1.70 -0.37 9.43
N ALA A 142 -2.81 -1.09 9.59
CA ALA A 142 -3.47 -1.22 10.88
C ALA A 142 -2.57 -1.91 11.91
N ILE A 143 -1.86 -2.97 11.51
CA ILE A 143 -0.93 -3.69 12.41
C ILE A 143 0.27 -2.82 12.74
N LEU A 144 0.91 -2.18 11.76
CA LEU A 144 2.02 -1.27 12.02
C LEU A 144 1.58 -0.11 12.92
N GLY A 145 0.39 0.45 12.72
CA GLY A 145 -0.19 1.45 13.60
C GLY A 145 -0.36 0.94 15.03
N GLY A 146 -0.86 -0.29 15.21
CA GLY A 146 -0.96 -0.92 16.53
C GLY A 146 0.40 -1.12 17.21
N VAL A 147 1.42 -1.52 16.45
CA VAL A 147 2.82 -1.61 16.94
C VAL A 147 3.33 -0.24 17.36
N TYR A 148 3.11 0.79 16.52
CA TYR A 148 3.51 2.17 16.84
C TYR A 148 2.85 2.66 18.13
N TYR A 149 1.55 2.45 18.28
CA TYR A 149 0.80 2.82 19.49
C TYR A 149 1.34 2.12 20.74
N GLY A 150 1.69 0.82 20.65
CA GLY A 150 2.22 0.07 21.78
C GLY A 150 3.68 0.39 22.17
N LEU A 151 4.41 1.11 21.32
CA LEU A 151 5.79 1.56 21.59
C LEU A 151 5.86 2.93 22.28
N GLN A 152 4.73 3.62 22.44
CA GLN A 152 4.62 4.90 23.17
C GLN A 152 4.57 4.66 24.67
#